data_AF-A0A4Y3PPZ8-F1
#
_entry.id   AF-A0A4Y3PPZ8-F1
#
_cell.length_a   1.000
_cell.length_b   1.000
_cell.length_c   1.000
_cell.angle_alpha   90.00
_cell.angle_beta   90.00
_cell.angle_gamma   90.00
#
_symmetry.space_group_name_H-M   'P 1'
#
loop_
_entity.id
_entity.type
_entity.pdbx_description
1 polymer ?
#
loop_
_entity_poly.entity_id
_entity_poly.type
_entity_poly.pdbx_seq_one_letter_code
_entity_poly.pdbx_strand_id
1 'polypeptide(L)'
;MLLTPGMAAFDMDGTLLNEASQMSEGNREALFKLQEKGCKLVLSTGRMFGSAQIPIDSFTFDGYVCSNGAALYEKDGTLVRRYSLAKELVIGAIHGLRQEPVYYEMHDTNSNRWMVQEDRDRLEAIIEQDASLEGVSMRQFAFYRLARVAPLEEMLAKIETGEVEIVKFFVWDNNQERLKWSADQFAPWQEQISITSSGQHNIEVNSHGVSKWAGLLYFCEAWRIAPEKVMAFGDAENDREALTEAGYSVAMENASSKIKEIAKYTAPHHNEDGVAQFIWQHVLGETPSR
;
A
#
# COMPACT_ATOMS: atom_id res chain seq x y z
N MET A 1 8.88 -13.61 -27.73
CA MET A 1 10.19 -13.31 -27.11
C MET A 1 9.95 -13.16 -25.62
N LEU A 2 10.77 -13.78 -24.77
CA LEU A 2 10.60 -13.67 -23.31
C LEU A 2 10.97 -12.26 -22.84
N LEU A 3 10.30 -11.80 -21.80
CA LEU A 3 10.60 -10.55 -21.12
C LEU A 3 11.88 -10.71 -20.30
N THR A 4 12.63 -9.62 -20.15
CA THR A 4 13.93 -9.62 -19.44
C THR A 4 14.00 -8.45 -18.46
N PRO A 5 13.20 -8.48 -17.36
CA PRO A 5 13.25 -7.45 -16.35
C PRO A 5 14.58 -7.47 -15.60
N GLY A 6 15.10 -6.28 -15.29
CA GLY A 6 16.19 -6.11 -14.32
C GLY A 6 15.66 -6.01 -12.89
N MET A 7 14.44 -5.49 -12.74
CA MET A 7 13.72 -5.38 -11.46
C MET A 7 12.26 -5.78 -11.66
N ALA A 8 11.69 -6.51 -10.71
CA ALA A 8 10.27 -6.80 -10.63
C ALA A 8 9.71 -6.27 -9.30
N ALA A 9 8.68 -5.44 -9.40
CA ALA A 9 7.97 -4.83 -8.30
C ALA A 9 6.56 -5.41 -8.19
N PHE A 10 6.14 -5.75 -6.97
CA PHE A 10 4.87 -6.41 -6.72
C PHE A 10 4.07 -5.61 -5.71
N ASP A 11 2.86 -5.19 -6.09
CA ASP A 11 1.85 -4.92 -5.08
C ASP A 11 1.50 -6.20 -4.30
N MET A 12 0.96 -6.00 -3.10
CA MET A 12 0.70 -7.07 -2.15
C MET A 12 -0.78 -7.48 -2.11
N ASP A 13 -1.68 -6.54 -1.84
CA ASP A 13 -3.09 -6.82 -1.55
C ASP A 13 -3.90 -6.84 -2.84
N GLY A 14 -4.43 -8.00 -3.26
CA GLY A 14 -5.09 -8.13 -4.57
C GLY A 14 -4.13 -8.44 -5.71
N THR A 15 -2.82 -8.56 -5.41
CA THR A 15 -1.77 -8.89 -6.38
C THR A 15 -0.95 -10.11 -5.98
N LEU A 16 -0.05 -9.98 -4.99
CA LEU A 16 0.83 -11.08 -4.58
C LEU A 16 0.16 -12.04 -3.57
N LEU A 17 -0.75 -11.51 -2.75
CA LEU A 17 -1.49 -12.28 -1.75
C LEU A 17 -2.83 -12.77 -2.28
N ASN A 18 -3.24 -13.95 -1.86
CA ASN A 18 -4.60 -14.45 -2.06
C ASN A 18 -5.59 -13.81 -1.07
N GLU A 19 -6.88 -14.15 -1.19
CA GLU A 19 -7.95 -13.69 -0.30
C GLU A 19 -7.74 -14.03 1.18
N ALA A 20 -6.96 -15.07 1.48
CA ALA A 20 -6.57 -15.44 2.84
C ALA A 20 -5.41 -14.57 3.38
N SER A 21 -5.00 -13.53 2.66
CA SER A 21 -3.84 -12.68 2.98
C SER A 21 -2.54 -13.46 3.10
N GLN A 22 -2.34 -14.45 2.23
CA GLN A 22 -1.15 -15.30 2.19
C GLN A 22 -0.50 -15.28 0.82
N MET A 23 0.83 -15.28 0.80
CA MET A 23 1.58 -15.52 -0.43
C MET A 23 1.63 -17.03 -0.69
N SER A 24 1.14 -17.45 -1.85
CA SER A 24 1.13 -18.87 -2.23
C SER A 24 2.54 -19.41 -2.50
N GLU A 25 2.67 -20.74 -2.43
CA GLU A 25 3.94 -21.40 -2.78
C GLU A 25 4.30 -21.22 -4.26
N GLY A 26 3.30 -21.18 -5.15
CA GLY A 26 3.52 -20.90 -6.57
C GLY A 26 4.13 -19.52 -6.81
N ASN A 27 3.61 -18.48 -6.14
CA ASN A 27 4.19 -17.14 -6.19
C ASN A 27 5.61 -17.15 -5.59
N ARG A 28 5.82 -17.84 -4.46
CA ARG A 28 7.13 -17.96 -3.82
C ARG A 28 8.18 -18.58 -4.75
N GLU A 29 7.85 -19.70 -5.40
CA GLU A 29 8.73 -20.39 -6.34
C GLU A 29 9.06 -19.51 -7.55
N ALA A 30 8.04 -18.87 -8.15
CA ALA A 30 8.23 -18.00 -9.31
C ALA A 30 9.13 -16.79 -8.99
N LEU A 31 8.93 -16.15 -7.85
CA LEU A 31 9.75 -15.03 -7.39
C LEU A 31 11.19 -15.49 -7.11
N PHE A 32 11.38 -16.65 -6.46
CA PHE A 32 12.71 -17.23 -6.26
C PHE A 32 13.44 -17.47 -7.59
N LYS A 33 12.74 -18.02 -8.60
CA LYS A 33 13.30 -18.24 -9.94
C LYS A 33 13.67 -16.94 -10.66
N LEU A 34 12.92 -15.86 -10.45
CA LEU A 34 13.31 -14.54 -10.94
C LEU A 34 14.62 -14.05 -10.29
N GLN A 35 14.78 -14.23 -8.98
CA GLN A 35 16.03 -13.88 -8.28
C GLN A 35 17.21 -14.69 -8.79
N GLU A 36 17.04 -15.99 -9.04
CA GLU A 36 18.10 -16.84 -9.64
C GLU A 36 18.56 -16.34 -11.01
N LYS A 37 17.67 -15.70 -11.79
CA LYS A 37 18.01 -15.04 -13.06
C LYS A 37 18.64 -13.65 -12.88
N GLY A 38 18.87 -13.20 -11.66
CA GLY A 38 19.46 -11.90 -11.35
C GLY A 38 18.46 -10.74 -11.39
N CYS A 39 17.16 -11.01 -11.46
CA CYS A 39 16.13 -9.97 -11.35
C CYS A 39 16.00 -9.53 -9.89
N LYS A 40 16.09 -8.22 -9.64
CA LYS A 40 15.88 -7.65 -8.31
C LYS A 40 14.40 -7.62 -7.97
N LEU A 41 14.02 -8.06 -6.77
CA LEU A 41 12.62 -8.02 -6.35
C LEU A 41 12.35 -6.88 -5.38
N VAL A 42 11.26 -6.14 -5.61
CA VAL A 42 10.77 -5.10 -4.71
C VAL A 42 9.34 -5.40 -4.30
N LEU A 43 9.07 -5.42 -3.00
CA LEU A 43 7.69 -5.39 -2.50
C LEU A 43 7.24 -3.93 -2.47
N SER A 44 6.13 -3.61 -3.15
CA SER A 44 5.65 -2.24 -3.33
C SER A 44 4.19 -2.10 -2.88
N THR A 45 3.98 -1.72 -1.62
CA THR A 45 2.69 -1.86 -0.94
C THR A 45 2.24 -0.59 -0.23
N GLY A 46 0.91 -0.45 -0.05
CA GLY A 46 0.33 0.53 0.85
C GLY A 46 0.53 0.21 2.33
N ARG A 47 0.92 -1.02 2.69
CA ARG A 47 1.16 -1.41 4.08
C ARG A 47 2.46 -0.81 4.64
N MET A 48 2.52 -0.65 5.97
CA MET A 48 3.77 -0.34 6.67
C MET A 48 4.69 -1.57 6.67
N PHE A 49 6.00 -1.34 6.81
CA PHE A 49 7.02 -2.40 6.75
C PHE A 49 6.69 -3.60 7.64
N GLY A 50 6.48 -3.39 8.95
CA GLY A 50 6.18 -4.48 9.88
C GLY A 50 4.93 -5.30 9.50
N SER A 51 3.87 -4.64 9.03
CA SER A 51 2.65 -5.32 8.58
C SER A 51 2.77 -6.02 7.22
N ALA A 52 3.73 -5.61 6.39
CA ALA A 52 4.03 -6.25 5.11
C ALA A 52 4.87 -7.53 5.27
N GLN A 53 5.65 -7.64 6.36
CA GLN A 53 6.47 -8.82 6.63
C GLN A 53 5.64 -10.06 7.02
N ILE A 54 4.50 -9.87 7.67
CA ILE A 54 3.66 -10.97 8.19
C ILE A 54 3.20 -11.94 7.07
N PRO A 55 2.54 -11.47 5.98
CA PRO A 55 1.95 -12.38 4.99
C PRO A 55 2.95 -13.01 4.01
N ILE A 56 4.15 -12.43 3.87
CA ILE A 56 5.19 -12.96 2.97
C ILE A 56 6.02 -14.08 3.61
N ASP A 57 5.78 -14.37 4.90
CA ASP A 57 6.35 -15.49 5.67
C ASP A 57 7.83 -15.75 5.35
N SER A 58 8.68 -14.85 5.83
CA SER A 58 10.15 -14.89 5.70
C SER A 58 10.70 -14.82 4.27
N PHE A 59 9.88 -14.62 3.23
CA PHE A 59 10.39 -14.36 1.90
C PHE A 59 11.12 -13.01 1.86
N THR A 60 12.33 -13.02 1.31
CA THR A 60 13.20 -11.83 1.33
C THR A 60 13.23 -11.14 -0.03
N PHE A 61 12.75 -9.90 -0.06
CA PHE A 61 12.88 -9.01 -1.22
C PHE A 61 14.23 -8.27 -1.17
N ASP A 62 14.68 -7.74 -2.31
CA ASP A 62 15.89 -6.91 -2.38
C ASP A 62 15.64 -5.48 -1.88
N GLY A 63 14.40 -5.00 -1.95
CA GLY A 63 13.97 -3.71 -1.43
C GLY A 63 12.47 -3.67 -1.12
N TYR A 64 12.06 -2.69 -0.32
CA TYR A 64 10.68 -2.52 0.11
C TYR A 64 10.24 -1.07 -0.06
N VAL A 65 9.16 -0.85 -0.80
CA VAL A 65 8.44 0.42 -0.95
C VAL A 65 7.17 0.29 -0.11
N CYS A 66 7.14 0.90 1.07
CA CYS A 66 6.04 0.79 2.02
C CYS A 66 5.26 2.11 2.12
N SER A 67 4.03 2.03 2.63
CA SER A 67 3.14 3.19 2.78
C SER A 67 3.00 4.01 1.49
N ASN A 68 2.83 3.32 0.35
CA ASN A 68 2.80 3.90 -1.01
C ASN A 68 4.08 4.67 -1.39
N GLY A 69 5.23 4.27 -0.86
CA GLY A 69 6.51 4.91 -1.12
C GLY A 69 6.91 5.99 -0.13
N ALA A 70 6.11 6.23 0.90
CA ALA A 70 6.46 7.15 1.97
C ALA A 70 7.60 6.64 2.86
N ALA A 71 7.87 5.33 2.86
CA ALA A 71 9.00 4.75 3.58
C ALA A 71 9.65 3.63 2.74
N LEU A 72 10.96 3.74 2.51
CA LEU A 72 11.74 2.81 1.70
C LEU A 72 12.75 2.07 2.56
N TYR A 73 12.79 0.75 2.44
CA TYR A 73 13.68 -0.11 3.23
C TYR A 73 14.53 -0.99 2.34
N GLU A 74 15.78 -1.21 2.74
CA GLU A 74 16.68 -2.18 2.13
C GLU A 74 16.31 -3.61 2.54
N LYS A 75 16.97 -4.59 1.90
CA LYS A 75 16.82 -6.03 2.17
C LYS A 75 16.88 -6.42 3.65
N ASP A 76 17.72 -5.76 4.44
CA ASP A 76 17.92 -6.05 5.86
C ASP A 76 16.92 -5.32 6.79
N GLY A 77 15.97 -4.58 6.21
CA GLY A 77 15.00 -3.79 6.96
C GLY A 77 15.52 -2.41 7.38
N THR A 78 16.68 -1.97 6.90
CA THR A 78 17.17 -0.61 7.14
C THR A 78 16.31 0.40 6.39
N LEU A 79 15.73 1.37 7.11
CA LEU A 79 15.02 2.51 6.53
C LEU A 79 16.02 3.44 5.85
N VAL A 80 15.94 3.58 4.52
CA VAL A 80 16.85 4.41 3.71
C VAL A 80 16.24 5.71 3.22
N ARG A 81 14.91 5.79 3.16
CA ARG A 81 14.22 7.03 2.81
C ARG A 81 12.86 7.09 3.47
N ARG A 82 12.45 8.30 3.87
CA ARG A 82 11.13 8.58 4.42
C ARG A 82 10.61 9.93 3.95
N TYR A 83 9.30 10.03 3.80
CA TYR A 83 8.57 11.25 3.45
C TYR A 83 7.42 11.41 4.43
N SER A 84 7.57 12.35 5.35
CA SER A 84 6.55 12.67 6.36
C SER A 84 5.60 13.75 5.86
N LEU A 85 4.36 13.72 6.34
CA LEU A 85 3.41 14.82 6.20
C LEU A 85 3.81 15.97 7.14
N ALA A 86 3.55 17.22 6.72
CA ALA A 86 3.80 18.39 7.56
C ALA A 86 2.94 18.34 8.83
N LYS A 87 3.50 18.72 9.98
CA LYS A 87 2.79 18.61 11.28
C LYS A 87 1.50 19.42 11.31
N GLU A 88 1.49 20.61 10.72
CA GLU A 88 0.31 21.49 10.66
C GLU A 88 -0.81 20.86 9.83
N LEU A 89 -0.44 20.12 8.78
CA LEU A 89 -1.37 19.33 7.97
C LEU A 89 -1.95 18.19 8.77
N VAL A 90 -1.10 17.40 9.44
CA VAL A 90 -1.55 16.26 10.25
C VAL A 90 -2.53 16.72 11.33
N ILE A 91 -2.17 17.76 12.09
CA ILE A 91 -3.01 18.34 13.15
C ILE A 91 -4.33 18.87 12.58
N GLY A 92 -4.26 19.63 11.49
CA GLY A 92 -5.45 20.18 10.84
C GLY A 92 -6.39 19.10 10.28
N ALA A 93 -5.83 18.06 9.66
CA ALA A 93 -6.60 16.92 9.16
C ALA A 93 -7.26 16.13 10.28
N ILE A 94 -6.58 15.91 11.42
CA ILE A 94 -7.20 15.34 12.62
C ILE A 94 -8.40 16.19 13.03
N HIS A 95 -8.25 17.50 13.20
CA HIS A 95 -9.37 18.36 13.60
C HIS A 95 -10.54 18.33 12.61
N GLY A 96 -10.26 18.27 11.29
CA GLY A 96 -11.28 18.18 10.25
C GLY A 96 -12.01 16.84 10.25
N LEU A 97 -11.29 15.72 10.15
CA LEU A 97 -11.87 14.37 10.09
C LEU A 97 -12.70 14.04 11.32
N ARG A 98 -12.29 14.52 12.50
CA ARG A 98 -12.99 14.29 13.77
C ARG A 98 -14.38 14.89 13.85
N GLN A 99 -14.76 15.80 12.97
CA GLN A 99 -16.11 16.38 12.98
C GLN A 99 -17.19 15.34 12.68
N GLU A 100 -16.85 14.26 11.98
CA GLU A 100 -17.76 13.15 11.65
C GLU A 100 -17.22 11.81 12.17
N PRO A 101 -18.08 10.81 12.43
CA PRO A 101 -17.66 9.49 12.85
C PRO A 101 -17.15 8.67 11.65
N VAL A 102 -16.01 9.09 11.10
CA VAL A 102 -15.29 8.38 10.03
C VAL A 102 -14.12 7.59 10.59
N TYR A 103 -13.87 6.40 10.03
CA TYR A 103 -12.65 5.66 10.36
C TYR A 103 -11.46 6.30 9.67
N TYR A 104 -10.48 6.75 10.45
CA TYR A 104 -9.18 7.13 9.94
C TYR A 104 -8.08 6.63 10.87
N GLU A 105 -6.91 6.41 10.28
CA GLU A 105 -5.71 6.00 10.96
C GLU A 105 -4.50 6.70 10.34
N MET A 106 -3.44 6.79 11.13
CA MET A 106 -2.18 7.43 10.74
C MET A 106 -1.05 6.44 10.87
N HIS A 107 -0.15 6.37 9.88
CA HIS A 107 0.99 5.47 9.92
C HIS A 107 2.27 6.26 10.20
N ASP A 108 3.17 5.69 10.99
CA ASP A 108 4.53 6.21 11.19
C ASP A 108 5.59 5.26 10.60
N THR A 109 6.86 5.69 10.61
CA THR A 109 7.99 4.87 10.12
C THR A 109 8.40 3.73 11.04
N ASN A 110 7.91 3.73 12.29
CA ASN A 110 8.15 2.67 13.28
C ASN A 110 7.13 1.52 13.13
N SER A 111 6.39 1.49 12.02
CA SER A 111 5.32 0.54 11.75
C SER A 111 4.18 0.59 12.77
N ASN A 112 3.94 1.75 13.36
CA ASN A 112 2.78 1.97 14.19
C ASN A 112 1.62 2.53 13.38
N ARG A 113 0.44 1.99 13.67
CA ARG A 113 -0.85 2.53 13.25
C ARG A 113 -1.43 3.27 14.43
N TRP A 114 -1.72 4.55 14.26
CA TRP A 114 -2.27 5.42 15.29
C TRP A 114 -3.71 5.78 14.96
N MET A 115 -4.56 5.71 15.97
CA MET A 115 -5.87 6.33 16.00
C MET A 115 -5.96 7.22 17.22
N VAL A 116 -6.77 8.27 17.13
CA VAL A 116 -7.06 9.05 18.32
C VAL A 116 -8.17 8.38 19.11
N GLN A 117 -7.97 8.27 20.42
CA GLN A 117 -8.78 7.41 21.29
C GLN A 117 -10.27 7.76 21.24
N GLU A 118 -10.65 9.04 21.35
CA GLU A 118 -12.06 9.40 21.44
C GLU A 118 -12.81 9.16 20.12
N ASP A 119 -12.12 9.23 18.99
CA ASP A 119 -12.74 8.93 17.69
C ASP A 119 -12.98 7.44 17.53
N ARG A 120 -12.01 6.63 17.97
CA ARG A 120 -12.16 5.19 18.03
C ARG A 120 -13.34 4.81 18.93
N ASP A 121 -13.40 5.36 20.14
CA ASP A 121 -14.47 5.07 21.10
C ASP A 121 -15.84 5.46 20.54
N ARG A 122 -15.93 6.61 19.83
CA ARG A 122 -17.14 7.05 19.13
C ARG A 122 -17.56 6.06 18.03
N LEU A 123 -16.61 5.56 17.24
CA LEU A 123 -16.89 4.55 16.22
C LEU A 123 -17.35 3.22 16.84
N GLU A 124 -16.72 2.76 17.92
CA GLU A 124 -17.14 1.54 18.65
C GLU A 124 -18.57 1.65 19.14
N ALA A 125 -18.94 2.79 19.73
CA ALA A 125 -20.30 3.03 20.21
C ALA A 125 -21.35 2.97 19.07
N ILE A 126 -21.03 3.51 17.89
CA ILE A 126 -21.92 3.46 16.72
C ILE A 126 -22.06 2.02 16.21
N ILE A 127 -20.93 1.30 16.09
CA ILE A 127 -20.89 -0.10 15.64
C ILE A 127 -21.65 -1.03 16.60
N GLU A 128 -21.60 -0.76 17.91
CA GLU A 128 -22.33 -1.55 18.91
C GLU A 128 -23.84 -1.32 18.88
N GLN A 129 -24.28 -0.10 18.62
CA GLN A 129 -25.70 0.26 18.61
C GLN A 129 -26.43 -0.16 17.33
N ASP A 130 -25.70 -0.27 16.22
CA ASP A 130 -26.26 -0.70 14.94
C ASP A 130 -25.47 -1.88 14.37
N ALA A 131 -25.84 -3.08 14.80
CA ALA A 131 -25.29 -4.33 14.27
C ALA A 131 -25.64 -4.59 12.79
N SER A 132 -26.48 -3.74 12.17
CA SER A 132 -26.83 -3.76 10.74
C SER A 132 -26.02 -2.78 9.91
N LEU A 133 -25.36 -1.79 10.52
CA LEU A 133 -24.19 -1.18 9.90
C LEU A 133 -23.19 -2.29 9.61
N GLU A 134 -22.41 -2.12 8.55
CA GLU A 134 -21.23 -2.94 8.26
C GLU A 134 -20.13 -2.83 9.34
N GLY A 135 -20.47 -2.57 10.60
CA GLY A 135 -19.63 -2.75 11.78
C GLY A 135 -19.07 -4.17 11.92
N VAL A 136 -19.67 -5.16 11.24
CA VAL A 136 -19.07 -6.49 11.05
C VAL A 136 -17.81 -6.43 10.17
N SER A 137 -17.82 -5.62 9.09
CA SER A 137 -16.65 -5.39 8.20
C SER A 137 -15.54 -4.65 8.93
N MET A 138 -15.87 -3.58 9.67
CA MET A 138 -14.91 -2.85 10.52
C MET A 138 -14.27 -3.72 11.61
N ARG A 139 -15.05 -4.61 12.26
CA ARG A 139 -14.51 -5.59 13.24
C ARG A 139 -13.70 -6.70 12.58
N GLN A 140 -13.92 -6.99 11.30
CA GLN A 140 -13.14 -7.93 10.49
C GLN A 140 -11.84 -7.33 9.97
N PHE A 141 -11.69 -6.00 9.90
CA PHE A 141 -10.41 -5.37 9.71
C PHE A 141 -9.52 -5.66 10.92
N ALA A 142 -8.76 -6.76 10.86
CA ALA A 142 -7.80 -7.16 11.89
C ALA A 142 -6.89 -5.98 12.30
N PHE A 143 -6.63 -5.06 11.36
CA PHE A 143 -5.85 -3.86 11.57
C PHE A 143 -6.47 -2.83 12.54
N TYR A 144 -7.79 -2.74 12.63
CA TYR A 144 -8.50 -1.91 13.62
C TYR A 144 -8.03 -2.24 15.04
N ARG A 145 -7.88 -3.53 15.34
CA ARG A 145 -7.42 -4.03 16.65
C ARG A 145 -5.94 -3.84 16.90
N LEU A 146 -5.16 -3.62 15.84
CA LEU A 146 -3.71 -3.41 15.91
C LEU A 146 -3.34 -1.92 16.03
N ALA A 147 -4.32 -1.02 15.92
CA ALA A 147 -4.08 0.41 16.09
C ALA A 147 -3.72 0.73 17.55
N ARG A 148 -2.60 1.44 17.71
CA ARG A 148 -2.29 2.17 18.93
C ARG A 148 -3.25 3.33 19.07
N VAL A 149 -3.64 3.60 20.31
CA VAL A 149 -4.52 4.72 20.64
C VAL A 149 -3.81 5.65 21.60
N ALA A 150 -4.04 6.95 21.40
CA ALA A 150 -3.65 8.00 22.33
C ALA A 150 -4.81 9.01 22.44
N PRO A 151 -5.05 9.59 23.63
CA PRO A 151 -5.96 10.74 23.77
C PRO A 151 -5.58 11.86 22.82
N LEU A 152 -6.55 12.70 22.41
CA LEU A 152 -6.30 13.76 21.43
C LEU A 152 -5.15 14.67 21.82
N GLU A 153 -5.17 15.19 23.05
CA GLU A 153 -4.12 16.11 23.53
C GLU A 153 -2.73 15.46 23.48
N GLU A 154 -2.62 14.19 23.87
CA GLU A 154 -1.37 13.45 23.82
C GLU A 154 -0.90 13.23 22.37
N MET A 155 -1.81 12.81 21.48
CA MET A 155 -1.47 12.59 20.07
C MET A 155 -0.98 13.87 19.41
N LEU A 156 -1.67 14.99 19.63
CA LEU A 156 -1.28 16.29 19.10
C LEU A 156 0.08 16.72 19.66
N ALA A 157 0.33 16.52 20.95
CA ALA A 157 1.64 16.82 21.55
C ALA A 157 2.77 15.97 20.96
N LYS A 158 2.54 14.68 20.71
CA LYS A 158 3.52 13.78 20.06
C LYS A 158 3.87 14.24 18.64
N ILE A 159 2.87 14.71 17.87
CA ILE A 159 3.09 15.24 16.53
C ILE A 159 3.83 16.58 16.59
N GLU A 160 3.40 17.48 17.47
CA GLU A 160 3.98 18.83 17.61
C GLU A 160 5.46 18.78 18.02
N THR A 161 5.81 17.87 18.93
CA THR A 161 7.18 17.66 19.40
C THR A 161 8.05 16.83 18.44
N GLY A 162 7.45 16.20 17.43
CA GLY A 162 8.13 15.28 16.51
C GLY A 162 8.45 13.91 17.11
N GLU A 163 7.88 13.55 18.26
CA GLU A 163 7.97 12.18 18.79
C GLU A 163 7.33 11.16 17.84
N VAL A 164 6.25 11.57 17.17
CA VAL A 164 5.56 10.78 16.15
C VAL A 164 5.51 11.56 14.84
N GLU A 165 6.19 11.02 13.82
CA GLU A 165 6.16 11.55 12.46
C GLU A 165 5.23 10.71 11.59
N ILE A 166 4.12 11.32 11.15
CA ILE A 166 3.12 10.64 10.31
C ILE A 166 3.55 10.71 8.85
N VAL A 167 3.51 9.56 8.18
CA VAL A 167 3.86 9.42 6.75
C VAL A 167 2.66 9.17 5.84
N LYS A 168 1.53 8.76 6.43
CA LYS A 168 0.31 8.45 5.69
C LYS A 168 -0.94 8.56 6.56
N PHE A 169 -2.03 9.10 5.99
CA PHE A 169 -3.39 8.83 6.48
C PHE A 169 -4.04 7.75 5.64
N PHE A 170 -4.80 6.87 6.28
CA PHE A 170 -5.77 6.01 5.62
C PHE A 170 -7.14 6.32 6.21
N VAL A 171 -8.12 6.57 5.35
CA VAL A 171 -9.50 6.83 5.73
C VAL A 171 -10.38 5.81 5.03
N TRP A 172 -11.29 5.19 5.75
CA TRP A 172 -12.25 4.24 5.17
C TRP A 172 -13.67 4.65 5.49
N ASP A 173 -14.52 4.56 4.48
CA ASP A 173 -15.94 4.75 4.61
C ASP A 173 -16.74 4.09 3.49
N ASN A 174 -17.80 3.36 3.83
CA ASN A 174 -18.70 2.80 2.83
C ASN A 174 -19.62 3.86 2.19
N ASN A 175 -19.87 4.97 2.89
CA ASN A 175 -20.60 6.11 2.33
C ASN A 175 -19.66 6.98 1.48
N GLN A 176 -19.88 6.95 0.16
CA GLN A 176 -19.09 7.71 -0.82
C GLN A 176 -19.14 9.23 -0.62
N GLU A 177 -20.25 9.79 -0.13
CA GLU A 177 -20.33 11.22 0.19
C GLU A 177 -19.48 11.57 1.40
N ARG A 178 -19.45 10.70 2.42
CA ARG A 178 -18.60 10.88 3.60
C ARG A 178 -17.12 10.67 3.28
N LEU A 179 -16.80 9.75 2.39
CA LEU A 179 -15.44 9.57 1.88
C LEU A 179 -14.97 10.80 1.09
N LYS A 180 -15.83 11.36 0.25
CA LYS A 180 -15.56 12.63 -0.45
C LYS A 180 -15.36 13.78 0.54
N TRP A 181 -16.26 13.92 1.52
CA TRP A 181 -16.13 14.91 2.58
C TRP A 181 -14.80 14.77 3.35
N SER A 182 -14.36 13.53 3.58
CA SER A 182 -13.09 13.24 4.24
C SER A 182 -11.90 13.72 3.41
N ALA A 183 -11.92 13.50 2.09
CA ALA A 183 -10.91 14.05 1.18
C ALA A 183 -10.90 15.59 1.21
N ASP A 184 -12.07 16.23 1.27
CA ASP A 184 -12.21 17.68 1.32
C ASP A 184 -11.59 18.28 2.60
N GLN A 185 -11.42 17.50 3.69
CA GLN A 185 -10.71 17.95 4.89
C GLN A 185 -9.22 18.22 4.64
N PHE A 186 -8.65 17.65 3.58
CA PHE A 186 -7.27 17.85 3.18
C PHE A 186 -7.09 18.96 2.13
N ALA A 187 -8.19 19.56 1.63
CA ALA A 187 -8.16 20.60 0.60
C ALA A 187 -7.23 21.80 0.91
N PRO A 188 -7.09 22.28 2.18
CA PRO A 188 -6.15 23.37 2.50
C PRO A 188 -4.68 23.04 2.18
N TRP A 189 -4.34 21.76 2.02
CA TRP A 189 -2.99 21.28 1.74
C TRP A 189 -2.90 20.49 0.43
N GLN A 190 -3.83 20.69 -0.51
CA GLN A 190 -3.89 19.94 -1.78
C GLN A 190 -2.57 19.97 -2.59
N GLU A 191 -1.76 21.03 -2.48
CA GLU A 191 -0.46 21.15 -3.16
C GLU A 191 0.68 20.42 -2.44
N GLN A 192 0.45 19.97 -1.20
CA GLN A 192 1.42 19.31 -0.34
C GLN A 192 1.17 17.81 -0.18
N ILE A 193 0.11 17.28 -0.79
CA ILE A 193 -0.29 15.88 -0.67
C ILE A 193 -0.56 15.24 -2.02
N SER A 194 -0.59 13.92 -2.00
CA SER A 194 -1.19 13.06 -3.03
C SER A 194 -2.29 12.23 -2.36
N ILE A 195 -3.45 12.14 -3.00
CA ILE A 195 -4.57 11.29 -2.56
C ILE A 195 -4.75 10.16 -3.57
N THR A 196 -4.72 8.92 -3.11
CA THR A 196 -4.93 7.70 -3.91
C THR A 196 -5.93 6.78 -3.20
N SER A 197 -6.26 5.64 -3.81
CA SER A 197 -7.03 4.59 -3.15
C SER A 197 -6.47 3.20 -3.49
N SER A 198 -6.66 2.26 -2.57
CA SER A 198 -6.39 0.83 -2.77
C SER A 198 -7.68 0.01 -2.89
N GLY A 199 -8.83 0.63 -2.67
CA GLY A 199 -10.15 0.03 -2.82
C GLY A 199 -11.23 1.08 -3.10
N GLN A 200 -12.48 0.65 -3.17
CA GLN A 200 -13.61 1.54 -3.50
C GLN A 200 -14.08 2.41 -2.33
N HIS A 201 -13.73 2.03 -1.10
CA HIS A 201 -14.25 2.62 0.13
C HIS A 201 -13.17 3.30 0.95
N ASN A 202 -12.02 3.65 0.34
CA ASN A 202 -10.95 4.30 1.06
C ASN A 202 -10.28 5.42 0.26
N ILE A 203 -9.60 6.27 1.02
CA ILE A 203 -8.60 7.20 0.51
C ILE A 203 -7.32 7.04 1.34
N GLU A 204 -6.20 7.24 0.67
CA GLU A 204 -4.87 7.22 1.27
C GLU A 204 -4.18 8.52 0.94
N VAL A 205 -3.72 9.23 1.97
CA VAL A 205 -3.10 10.55 1.83
C VAL A 205 -1.62 10.44 2.20
N ASN A 206 -0.76 10.71 1.23
CA ASN A 206 0.69 10.77 1.37
C ASN A 206 1.19 12.18 1.02
N SER A 207 2.46 12.49 1.29
CA SER A 207 3.06 13.76 0.87
C SER A 207 3.10 13.89 -0.66
N HIS A 208 3.06 15.13 -1.16
CA HIS A 208 3.09 15.39 -2.60
C HIS A 208 4.32 14.75 -3.26
N GLY A 209 4.10 14.13 -4.44
CA GLY A 209 5.13 13.42 -5.19
C GLY A 209 5.54 12.06 -4.59
N VAL A 210 4.95 11.64 -3.48
CA VAL A 210 5.11 10.28 -2.95
C VAL A 210 4.15 9.35 -3.67
N SER A 211 4.72 8.31 -4.29
CA SER A 211 3.98 7.23 -4.92
C SER A 211 4.79 5.95 -4.91
N LYS A 212 4.14 4.81 -5.19
CA LYS A 212 4.83 3.53 -5.37
C LYS A 212 5.91 3.65 -6.46
N TRP A 213 5.59 4.30 -7.58
CA TRP A 213 6.55 4.51 -8.67
C TRP A 213 7.74 5.39 -8.26
N ALA A 214 7.50 6.50 -7.57
CA ALA A 214 8.60 7.34 -7.06
C ALA A 214 9.52 6.56 -6.11
N GLY A 215 8.97 5.64 -5.30
CA GLY A 215 9.74 4.72 -4.48
C GLY A 215 10.55 3.71 -5.31
N LEU A 216 9.99 3.18 -6.40
CA LEU A 216 10.70 2.29 -7.32
C LEU A 216 11.84 2.99 -8.05
N LEU A 217 11.68 4.26 -8.42
CA LEU A 217 12.74 5.05 -9.06
C LEU A 217 13.99 5.20 -8.19
N TYR A 218 13.84 5.26 -6.86
CA TYR A 218 14.99 5.22 -5.94
C TYR A 218 15.81 3.93 -6.13
N PHE A 219 15.15 2.77 -6.21
CA PHE A 219 15.82 1.49 -6.42
C PHE A 219 16.36 1.33 -7.84
N CYS A 220 15.67 1.88 -8.85
CA CYS A 220 16.20 1.98 -10.21
C CYS A 220 17.55 2.71 -10.24
N GLU A 221 17.65 3.87 -9.58
CA GLU A 221 18.89 4.63 -9.48
C GLU A 221 19.97 3.85 -8.73
N ALA A 222 19.64 3.33 -7.54
CA ALA A 222 20.57 2.60 -6.68
C ALA A 222 21.15 1.35 -7.36
N TRP A 223 20.34 0.62 -8.12
CA TRP A 223 20.73 -0.61 -8.79
C TRP A 223 21.11 -0.42 -10.27
N ARG A 224 21.09 0.81 -10.78
CA ARG A 224 21.38 1.17 -12.18
C ARG A 224 20.50 0.42 -13.17
N ILE A 225 19.21 0.30 -12.85
CA ILE A 225 18.20 -0.35 -13.67
C ILE A 225 17.36 0.74 -14.34
N ALA A 226 17.27 0.68 -15.67
CA ALA A 226 16.45 1.63 -16.42
C ALA A 226 14.95 1.35 -16.21
N PRO A 227 14.07 2.38 -16.18
CA PRO A 227 12.62 2.20 -16.05
C PRO A 227 12.00 1.19 -17.04
N GLU A 228 12.54 1.11 -18.26
CA GLU A 228 12.09 0.18 -19.31
C GLU A 228 12.41 -1.30 -18.99
N LYS A 229 13.24 -1.53 -17.97
CA LYS A 229 13.59 -2.85 -17.43
C LYS A 229 12.86 -3.18 -16.13
N VAL A 230 11.94 -2.33 -15.70
CA VAL A 230 11.08 -2.60 -14.54
C VAL A 230 9.84 -3.36 -14.99
N MET A 231 9.56 -4.46 -14.29
CA MET A 231 8.27 -5.14 -14.32
C MET A 231 7.48 -4.73 -13.09
N ALA A 232 6.25 -4.29 -13.25
CA ALA A 232 5.41 -3.87 -12.12
C ALA A 232 4.07 -4.60 -12.18
N PHE A 233 3.70 -5.26 -11.08
CA PHE A 233 2.38 -5.88 -10.89
C PHE A 233 1.54 -5.03 -9.94
N GLY A 234 0.28 -4.83 -10.27
CA GLY A 234 -0.68 -4.12 -9.43
C GLY A 234 -2.12 -4.26 -9.90
N ASP A 235 -3.05 -3.77 -9.10
CA ASP A 235 -4.49 -3.91 -9.37
C ASP A 235 -5.33 -2.66 -9.02
N ALA A 236 -4.75 -1.70 -8.30
CA ALA A 236 -5.48 -0.55 -7.77
C ALA A 236 -4.93 0.83 -8.21
N GLU A 237 -5.60 1.91 -7.80
CA GLU A 237 -5.26 3.28 -8.19
C GLU A 237 -3.89 3.72 -7.65
N ASN A 238 -3.48 3.25 -6.47
CA ASN A 238 -2.14 3.50 -5.94
C ASN A 238 -1.02 2.80 -6.74
N ASP A 239 -1.35 1.89 -7.67
CA ASP A 239 -0.41 1.28 -8.64
C ASP A 239 -0.35 2.02 -9.97
N ARG A 240 -1.29 2.95 -10.23
CA ARG A 240 -1.49 3.61 -11.53
C ARG A 240 -0.18 4.14 -12.13
N GLU A 241 0.60 4.88 -11.35
CA GLU A 241 1.87 5.44 -11.83
C GLU A 241 2.86 4.35 -12.21
N ALA A 242 3.01 3.31 -11.39
CA ALA A 242 3.94 2.21 -11.68
C ALA A 242 3.51 1.41 -12.92
N LEU A 243 2.20 1.20 -13.09
CA LEU A 243 1.65 0.53 -14.27
C LEU A 243 1.69 1.39 -15.53
N THR A 244 1.72 2.71 -15.40
CA THR A 244 1.86 3.63 -16.54
C THR A 244 3.30 3.69 -17.03
N GLU A 245 4.26 3.76 -16.10
CA GLU A 245 5.65 4.11 -16.42
C GLU A 245 6.57 2.89 -16.60
N ALA A 246 6.27 1.76 -15.95
CA ALA A 246 7.14 0.58 -16.03
C ALA A 246 7.25 0.00 -17.45
N GLY A 247 8.46 -0.48 -17.79
CA GLY A 247 8.72 -1.17 -19.05
C GLY A 247 7.79 -2.36 -19.31
N TYR A 248 7.54 -3.16 -18.27
CA TYR A 248 6.67 -4.33 -18.27
C TYR A 248 5.59 -4.21 -17.18
N SER A 249 4.59 -3.36 -17.40
CA SER A 249 3.43 -3.19 -16.52
C SER A 249 2.43 -4.33 -16.68
N VAL A 250 1.99 -4.93 -15.58
CA VAL A 250 1.09 -6.09 -15.54
C VAL A 250 -0.07 -5.79 -14.58
N ALA A 251 -1.28 -5.66 -15.10
CA ALA A 251 -2.48 -5.54 -14.27
C ALA A 251 -3.01 -6.93 -13.92
N MET A 252 -3.45 -7.13 -12.68
CA MET A 252 -4.12 -8.38 -12.29
C MET A 252 -5.54 -8.47 -12.89
N GLU A 253 -6.07 -9.69 -13.06
CA GLU A 253 -7.42 -9.88 -13.63
C GLU A 253 -8.50 -9.19 -12.80
N ASN A 254 -8.38 -9.26 -11.47
CA ASN A 254 -9.26 -8.58 -10.50
C ASN A 254 -9.17 -7.05 -10.51
N ALA A 255 -8.20 -6.47 -11.21
CA ALA A 255 -8.08 -5.02 -11.32
C ALA A 255 -9.29 -4.42 -12.05
N SER A 256 -9.59 -3.16 -11.75
CA SER A 256 -10.63 -2.42 -12.47
C SER A 256 -10.30 -2.28 -13.95
N SER A 257 -11.30 -2.09 -14.82
CA SER A 257 -11.06 -1.90 -16.26
C SER A 257 -10.10 -0.73 -16.54
N LYS A 258 -10.22 0.36 -15.77
CA LYS A 258 -9.33 1.54 -15.90
C LYS A 258 -7.87 1.21 -15.59
N ILE A 259 -7.61 0.28 -14.69
CA ILE A 259 -6.26 -0.18 -14.35
C ILE A 259 -5.75 -1.20 -15.38
N LYS A 260 -6.62 -2.08 -15.89
CA LYS A 260 -6.24 -2.99 -16.98
C LYS A 260 -5.89 -2.26 -18.27
N GLU A 261 -6.59 -1.17 -18.58
CA GLU A 261 -6.37 -0.35 -19.79
C GLU A 261 -5.02 0.38 -19.81
N ILE A 262 -4.44 0.70 -18.65
CA ILE A 262 -3.12 1.36 -18.58
C ILE A 262 -1.96 0.36 -18.69
N ALA A 263 -2.16 -0.90 -18.33
CA ALA A 263 -1.12 -1.90 -18.32
C ALA A 263 -0.92 -2.57 -19.70
N LYS A 264 0.34 -2.80 -20.06
CA LYS A 264 0.76 -3.52 -21.27
C LYS A 264 0.36 -5.01 -21.28
N TYR A 265 0.17 -5.60 -20.10
CA TYR A 265 -0.13 -7.00 -19.93
C TYR A 265 -1.19 -7.20 -18.83
N THR A 266 -1.87 -8.34 -18.89
CA THR A 266 -2.79 -8.80 -17.84
C THR A 266 -2.32 -10.14 -17.31
N ALA A 267 -2.24 -10.29 -16.00
CA ALA A 267 -2.03 -11.55 -15.32
C ALA A 267 -3.38 -12.16 -14.90
N PRO A 268 -3.46 -13.49 -14.67
CA PRO A 268 -4.64 -14.11 -14.07
C PRO A 268 -4.98 -13.54 -12.69
N HIS A 269 -6.10 -13.99 -12.13
CA HIS A 269 -6.58 -13.54 -10.84
C HIS A 269 -5.59 -13.90 -9.71
N HIS A 270 -5.46 -13.04 -8.69
CA HIS A 270 -4.50 -13.24 -7.60
C HIS A 270 -4.75 -14.55 -6.80
N ASN A 271 -6.01 -14.96 -6.64
CA ASN A 271 -6.40 -16.27 -6.06
C ASN A 271 -5.96 -17.50 -6.88
N GLU A 272 -5.51 -17.31 -8.13
CA GLU A 272 -5.08 -18.39 -9.02
C GLU A 272 -3.56 -18.36 -9.26
N ASP A 273 -2.78 -17.75 -8.38
CA ASP A 273 -1.33 -17.56 -8.56
C ASP A 273 -1.00 -16.77 -9.84
N GLY A 274 -1.80 -15.76 -10.17
CA GLY A 274 -1.65 -15.01 -11.42
C GLY A 274 -0.26 -14.41 -11.64
N VAL A 275 0.39 -13.94 -10.57
CA VAL A 275 1.78 -13.46 -10.62
C VAL A 275 2.73 -14.60 -11.07
N ALA A 276 2.65 -15.77 -10.42
CA ALA A 276 3.45 -16.92 -10.80
C ALA A 276 3.22 -17.34 -12.24
N GLN A 277 1.95 -17.52 -12.63
CA GLN A 277 1.60 -17.94 -14.00
C GLN A 277 2.20 -16.99 -15.04
N PHE A 278 2.08 -15.67 -14.81
CA PHE A 278 2.65 -14.68 -15.71
C PHE A 278 4.17 -14.78 -15.81
N ILE A 279 4.86 -14.90 -14.67
CA ILE A 279 6.33 -15.03 -14.63
C ILE A 279 6.79 -16.26 -15.39
N TRP A 280 6.18 -17.42 -15.12
CA TRP A 280 6.51 -18.69 -15.76
C TRP A 280 6.35 -18.61 -17.28
N GLN A 281 5.21 -18.09 -17.74
CA GLN A 281 4.89 -17.99 -19.17
C GLN A 281 5.74 -16.95 -19.90
N HIS A 282 5.91 -15.75 -19.33
CA HIS A 282 6.44 -14.59 -20.06
C HIS A 282 7.91 -14.31 -19.79
N VAL A 283 8.49 -14.80 -18.68
CA VAL A 283 9.88 -14.53 -18.29
C VAL A 283 10.73 -15.80 -18.28
N LEU A 284 10.20 -16.87 -17.71
CA LEU A 284 10.95 -18.12 -17.56
C LEU A 284 10.87 -18.98 -18.82
N GLY A 285 9.73 -18.97 -19.51
CA GLY A 285 9.48 -19.79 -20.70
C GLY A 285 9.25 -21.26 -20.37
N GLU A 286 8.80 -21.53 -19.14
CA GLU A 286 8.63 -22.86 -18.55
C GLU A 286 7.21 -22.97 -17.98
N THR A 287 6.71 -24.20 -17.83
CA THR A 287 5.43 -24.47 -17.15
C THR A 287 5.72 -24.74 -15.67
N PRO A 288 4.93 -24.23 -14.71
CA PRO A 288 5.18 -24.46 -13.29
C PRO A 288 5.31 -25.94 -12.94
N SER A 289 6.23 -26.27 -12.05
CA SER A 289 6.31 -27.58 -11.39
C SER A 289 4.96 -27.86 -10.70
N ARG A 290 4.25 -28.91 -11.11
CA ARG A 290 3.00 -29.34 -10.43
C ARG A 290 3.29 -30.09 -9.14
#